data_AF-A0AA95GZM0-F1
#
_entry.id   AF-A0AA95GZM0-F1
#
_cell.length_a   1.000
_cell.length_b   1.000
_cell.length_c   1.000
_cell.angle_alpha   90.00
_cell.angle_beta   90.00
_cell.angle_gamma   90.00
#
_symmetry.space_group_name_H-M   'P 1'
#
loop_
_entity.id
_entity.type
_entity.pdbx_description
1 polymer ?
#
loop_
_entity_poly.entity_id
_entity_poly.type
_entity_poly.pdbx_seq_one_letter_code
_entity_poly.pdbx_strand_id
1 'polypeptide(L)'
;MLGFRRFDSRMLHLLWQIPTAIVASACAQGLFLALLSLFGVDGAASSSSNGALGRVAELPAPLIGLTVLIAAVLTPLWEEVLFRGAFLSGLMQRCRPLAAAAISAAIFAAVHLVLLTFVYLFMLGMALALLKKFHQNLWAPVLLHAVNNAVVLLIILSATQN
;
A
#
# COMPACT_ATOMS: atom_id res chain seq x y z
N MET A 1 2.14 -17.03 -16.71
CA MET A 1 1.41 -15.78 -17.00
C MET A 1 1.35 -14.95 -15.73
N LEU A 2 1.69 -13.66 -15.78
CA LEU A 2 1.76 -12.73 -14.62
C LEU A 2 0.43 -12.52 -13.87
N GLY A 3 -0.67 -13.05 -14.42
CA GLY A 3 -1.97 -13.11 -13.75
C GLY A 3 -2.86 -11.88 -13.98
N PHE A 4 -2.58 -11.07 -15.01
CA PHE A 4 -3.53 -10.11 -15.55
C PHE A 4 -4.68 -10.84 -16.26
N ARG A 5 -5.91 -10.48 -15.95
CA ARG A 5 -7.13 -10.98 -16.61
C ARG A 5 -8.02 -9.81 -17.01
N ARG A 6 -8.95 -10.02 -17.95
CA ARG A 6 -9.92 -8.98 -18.36
C ARG A 6 -10.77 -8.54 -17.17
N PHE A 7 -11.25 -7.30 -17.22
CA PHE A 7 -12.22 -6.81 -16.25
C PHE A 7 -13.53 -7.56 -16.40
N ASP A 8 -14.05 -8.05 -15.28
CA ASP A 8 -15.37 -8.70 -15.18
C ASP A 8 -16.22 -8.01 -14.10
N SER A 9 -17.50 -8.36 -14.01
CA SER A 9 -18.42 -7.76 -13.04
C SER A 9 -18.05 -8.06 -11.59
N ARG A 10 -17.21 -9.08 -11.30
CA ARG A 10 -16.76 -9.38 -9.93
C ARG A 10 -15.80 -8.31 -9.43
N MET A 11 -15.10 -7.64 -10.34
CA MET A 11 -14.24 -6.51 -9.99
C MET A 11 -15.02 -5.28 -9.47
N LEU A 12 -16.34 -5.22 -9.63
CA LEU A 12 -17.16 -4.18 -9.00
C LEU A 12 -17.12 -4.25 -7.47
N HIS A 13 -16.81 -5.41 -6.89
CA HIS A 13 -16.58 -5.52 -5.44
C HIS A 13 -15.39 -4.66 -4.97
N LEU A 14 -14.49 -4.24 -5.86
CA LEU A 14 -13.40 -3.33 -5.51
C LEU A 14 -13.90 -1.98 -4.99
N LEU A 15 -15.10 -1.53 -5.41
CA LEU A 15 -15.67 -0.27 -4.96
C LEU A 15 -15.84 -0.18 -3.44
N TRP A 16 -16.17 -1.31 -2.79
CA TRP A 16 -16.27 -1.36 -1.33
C TRP A 16 -15.02 -1.98 -0.68
N GLN A 17 -14.34 -2.91 -1.36
CA GLN A 17 -13.14 -3.57 -0.82
C GLN A 17 -11.98 -2.60 -0.67
N ILE A 18 -11.80 -1.66 -1.61
CA ILE A 18 -10.73 -0.66 -1.55
C ILE A 18 -10.85 0.23 -0.32
N PRO A 19 -11.97 0.97 -0.11
CA PRO A 19 -12.10 1.82 1.07
C PRO A 19 -12.04 1.01 2.36
N THR A 20 -12.62 -0.20 2.40
CA THR A 20 -12.55 -1.08 3.58
C THR A 20 -11.11 -1.46 3.91
N ALA A 21 -10.30 -1.84 2.93
CA ALA A 21 -8.91 -2.22 3.14
C ALA A 21 -8.06 -1.05 3.64
N ILE A 22 -8.25 0.15 3.08
CA ILE A 22 -7.53 1.37 3.47
C ILE A 22 -7.89 1.76 4.91
N VAL A 23 -9.19 1.83 5.22
CA VAL A 23 -9.68 2.18 6.56
C VAL A 23 -9.22 1.16 7.60
N ALA A 24 -9.33 -0.14 7.32
CA ALA A 24 -8.87 -1.18 8.24
C ALA A 24 -7.36 -1.08 8.52
N SER A 25 -6.55 -0.82 7.49
CA SER A 25 -5.10 -0.65 7.64
C SER A 25 -4.76 0.61 8.44
N ALA A 26 -5.47 1.72 8.19
CA ALA A 26 -5.30 2.97 8.93
C ALA A 26 -5.73 2.84 10.41
N CYS A 27 -6.83 2.16 10.69
CA CYS A 27 -7.27 1.87 12.06
C CYS A 27 -6.27 1.00 12.82
N ALA A 28 -5.73 -0.05 12.18
CA ALA A 28 -4.71 -0.89 12.78
C ALA A 28 -3.43 -0.10 13.12
N GLN A 29 -3.01 0.79 12.22
CA GLN A 29 -1.90 1.71 12.45
C GLN A 29 -2.18 2.70 13.59
N GLY A 30 -3.37 3.30 13.62
CA GLY A 30 -3.77 4.23 14.68
C GLY A 30 -3.80 3.56 16.04
N LEU A 31 -4.34 2.34 16.12
CA LEU A 31 -4.33 1.53 17.34
C LEU A 31 -2.90 1.22 17.79
N PHE A 32 -2.02 0.81 16.86
CA PHE A 32 -0.62 0.55 17.18
C PHE A 32 0.09 1.77 17.77
N LEU A 33 -0.09 2.96 17.17
CA LEU A 33 0.50 4.19 17.69
C LEU A 33 -0.09 4.60 19.05
N ALA A 34 -1.41 4.43 19.24
CA ALA A 34 -2.06 4.68 20.51
C ALA A 34 -1.59 3.73 21.62
N LEU A 35 -1.25 2.48 21.29
CA LEU A 35 -0.68 1.55 22.26
C LEU A 35 0.76 1.94 22.62
N LEU A 36 1.56 2.36 21.64
CA LEU A 36 2.93 2.82 21.88
C LEU A 36 2.99 4.06 22.79
N SER A 37 2.07 5.00 22.64
CA SER A 37 2.04 6.19 23.49
C SER A 37 1.75 5.87 24.97
N LEU A 38 1.05 4.77 25.26
CA LEU A 38 0.87 4.28 26.64
C LEU A 38 2.19 3.84 27.28
N PHE A 39 3.20 3.48 26.48
CA PHE A 39 4.54 3.15 26.94
C PHE A 39 5.50 4.35 26.88
N GLY A 40 4.98 5.56 26.70
CA GLY A 40 5.78 6.78 26.57
C GLY A 40 6.56 6.89 25.26
N VAL A 41 6.20 6.09 24.25
CA VAL A 41 6.75 6.19 22.90
C VAL A 41 5.84 7.13 22.11
N ASP A 42 6.12 8.42 22.19
CA ASP A 42 5.42 9.42 21.38
C ASP A 42 5.87 9.31 19.93
N GLY A 43 4.99 8.79 19.07
CA GLY A 43 5.17 8.72 17.61
C GLY A 43 5.17 10.08 16.91
N ALA A 44 5.31 11.19 17.66
CA ALA A 44 5.21 12.57 17.19
C ALA A 44 6.34 13.02 16.23
N ALA A 45 7.18 12.10 15.79
CA ALA A 45 8.33 12.39 14.93
C ALA A 45 8.50 11.33 13.84
N SER A 46 7.52 11.19 12.93
CA SER A 46 7.86 10.82 11.55
C SER A 46 8.56 12.00 10.87
N SER A 47 9.70 12.43 11.40
CA SER A 47 10.55 13.49 10.86
C SER A 47 11.15 13.11 9.50
N SER A 48 11.08 11.83 9.12
CA SER A 48 11.58 11.32 7.83
C SER A 48 10.61 11.53 6.67
N SER A 49 9.28 11.56 6.88
CA SER A 49 8.35 11.91 5.80
C SER A 49 8.46 13.39 5.47
N ASN A 50 8.51 14.26 6.48
CA ASN A 50 8.51 15.73 6.30
C ASN A 50 9.62 16.24 5.38
N GLY A 51 10.79 15.58 5.36
CA GLY A 51 11.93 15.97 4.50
C GLY A 51 11.83 15.58 3.02
N ALA A 52 11.06 14.54 2.68
CA ALA A 52 10.72 14.22 1.28
C ALA A 52 9.46 15.00 0.83
N LEU A 53 8.52 15.21 1.76
CA LEU A 53 7.27 15.95 1.56
C LEU A 53 7.49 17.41 1.19
N GLY A 54 8.32 18.13 1.95
CA GLY A 54 8.63 19.53 1.65
C GLY A 54 9.27 19.71 0.27
N ARG A 55 10.10 18.75 -0.16
CA ARG A 55 10.75 18.79 -1.47
C ARG A 55 9.81 18.56 -2.65
N VAL A 56 8.70 17.84 -2.46
CA VAL A 56 7.70 17.65 -3.52
C VAL A 56 6.81 18.89 -3.66
N ALA A 57 6.49 19.55 -2.55
CA ALA A 57 5.67 20.77 -2.54
C ALA A 57 6.39 21.97 -3.19
N GLU A 58 7.73 21.99 -3.16
CA GLU A 58 8.56 23.01 -3.80
C GLU A 58 8.74 22.79 -5.32
N LEU A 59 8.24 21.69 -5.89
CA LEU A 59 8.40 21.41 -7.31
C LEU A 59 7.45 22.26 -8.17
N PRO A 60 7.88 22.67 -9.38
CA PRO A 60 6.99 23.28 -10.35
C PRO A 60 5.83 22.33 -10.73
N ALA A 61 4.64 22.88 -10.98
CA ALA A 61 3.40 22.15 -11.28
C ALA A 61 3.54 20.96 -12.26
N PRO A 62 4.25 21.05 -13.41
CA PRO A 62 4.42 19.89 -14.29
C PRO A 62 5.20 18.73 -13.65
N LEU A 63 6.14 19.01 -12.75
CA LEU A 63 6.88 17.97 -12.03
C LEU A 63 6.03 17.31 -10.94
N ILE A 64 5.11 18.04 -10.30
CA ILE A 64 4.13 17.45 -9.36
C ILE A 64 3.27 16.41 -10.10
N GLY A 65 2.77 16.73 -11.29
CA GLY A 65 2.00 15.78 -12.11
C GLY A 65 2.80 14.52 -12.45
N LEU A 66 4.09 14.66 -12.79
CA LEU A 66 4.98 13.53 -13.03
C LEU A 66 5.21 12.68 -11.77
N THR A 67 5.43 13.32 -10.61
CA THR A 67 5.57 12.65 -9.32
C THR A 67 4.33 11.84 -8.99
N VAL A 68 3.13 12.39 -9.19
CA VAL A 68 1.86 11.67 -8.98
C VAL A 68 1.79 10.45 -9.88
N LEU A 69 2.08 10.58 -11.17
CA LEU A 69 2.05 9.46 -12.12
C LEU A 69 3.01 8.34 -11.70
N ILE A 70 4.24 8.69 -11.34
CA ILE A 70 5.25 7.70 -10.94
C ILE A 70 4.86 7.05 -9.61
N ALA A 71 4.67 7.84 -8.56
CA ALA A 71 4.48 7.34 -7.20
C ALA A 71 3.12 6.66 -6.98
N ALA A 72 2.06 7.14 -7.62
CA ALA A 72 0.71 6.60 -7.43
C ALA A 72 0.31 5.55 -8.46
N VAL A 73 0.99 5.44 -9.61
CA VAL A 73 0.59 4.49 -10.67
C VAL A 73 1.73 3.55 -11.04
N LEU A 74 2.86 4.08 -11.53
CA LEU A 74 3.93 3.23 -12.08
C LEU A 74 4.64 2.41 -11.00
N THR A 75 4.95 3.02 -9.85
CA THR A 75 5.59 2.33 -8.74
C THR A 75 4.72 1.20 -8.18
N PRO A 76 3.44 1.43 -7.80
CA PRO A 76 2.53 0.36 -7.40
C PRO A 76 2.39 -0.75 -8.44
N LEU A 77 2.31 -0.40 -9.73
CA LEU A 77 2.19 -1.39 -10.80
C LEU A 77 3.40 -2.34 -10.80
N TRP A 78 4.62 -1.80 -10.74
CA TRP A 78 5.85 -2.58 -10.69
C TRP A 78 5.95 -3.43 -9.44
N GLU A 79 5.62 -2.86 -8.28
CA GLU A 79 5.61 -3.58 -7.01
C GLU A 79 4.62 -4.74 -7.02
N GLU A 80 3.40 -4.55 -7.53
CA GLU A 80 2.42 -5.64 -7.59
C GLU A 80 2.83 -6.74 -8.59
N VAL A 81 3.47 -6.39 -9.70
CA VAL A 81 4.05 -7.39 -10.62
C VAL A 81 5.10 -8.24 -9.90
N LEU A 82 6.00 -7.61 -9.14
CA LEU A 82 7.04 -8.30 -8.40
C LEU A 82 6.48 -9.13 -7.23
N PHE A 83 5.76 -8.49 -6.32
CA PHE A 83 5.30 -9.11 -5.08
C PHE A 83 4.11 -10.04 -5.30
N ARG A 84 3.11 -9.66 -6.10
CA ARG A 84 1.86 -10.45 -6.24
C ARG A 84 1.87 -11.30 -7.49
N GLY A 85 2.52 -10.84 -8.56
CA GLY A 85 2.71 -11.59 -9.79
C GLY A 85 3.72 -12.71 -9.63
N ALA A 86 4.93 -12.42 -9.13
CA ALA A 86 6.01 -13.40 -9.01
C ALA A 86 6.10 -14.02 -7.61
N PHE A 87 6.35 -13.20 -6.58
CA PHE A 87 6.72 -13.70 -5.25
C PHE A 87 5.59 -14.49 -4.56
N LEU A 88 4.40 -13.90 -4.46
CA LEU A 88 3.21 -14.54 -3.89
C LEU A 88 2.82 -15.79 -4.67
N SER A 89 2.86 -15.74 -6.01
CA SER A 89 2.56 -16.90 -6.86
C SER A 89 3.52 -18.06 -6.61
N GLY A 90 4.80 -17.78 -6.36
CA GLY A 90 5.78 -18.79 -5.96
C GLY A 90 5.50 -19.36 -4.57
N LEU A 91 5.17 -18.51 -3.60
CA LEU A 91 4.81 -18.93 -2.24
C LEU A 91 3.53 -19.77 -2.20
N MET A 92 2.53 -19.45 -3.02
CA MET A 92 1.27 -20.21 -3.08
C MET A 92 1.46 -21.65 -3.57
N GLN A 93 2.56 -21.96 -4.26
CA GLN A 93 2.90 -23.33 -4.67
C GLN A 93 3.53 -24.15 -3.53
N ARG A 94 4.06 -23.50 -2.49
CA ARG A 94 4.86 -24.13 -1.43
C ARG A 94 4.24 -24.01 -0.04
N CYS A 95 3.33 -23.06 0.15
CA CYS A 95 2.77 -22.72 1.45
C CYS A 95 1.24 -22.69 1.41
N ARG A 96 0.61 -22.83 2.58
CA ARG A 96 -0.85 -22.62 2.71
C ARG A 96 -1.19 -21.18 2.31
N PRO A 97 -2.37 -20.92 1.70
CA PRO A 97 -2.68 -19.60 1.15
C PRO A 97 -2.55 -18.43 2.13
N LEU A 98 -2.96 -18.63 3.39
CA LEU A 98 -2.85 -17.58 4.41
C LEU A 98 -1.39 -17.30 4.80
N ALA A 99 -0.58 -18.35 4.91
CA ALA A 99 0.86 -18.22 5.19
C ALA A 99 1.60 -17.54 4.04
N ALA A 100 1.29 -17.90 2.79
CA ALA A 100 1.85 -17.25 1.60
C ALA A 100 1.53 -15.75 1.59
N ALA A 101 0.28 -15.38 1.89
CA ALA A 101 -0.14 -13.98 1.96
C ALA A 101 0.58 -13.23 3.09
N ALA A 102 0.65 -13.81 4.30
CA ALA A 102 1.33 -13.19 5.43
C ALA A 102 2.84 -13.00 5.18
N ILE A 103 3.53 -14.00 4.64
CA ILE A 103 4.96 -13.90 4.31
C ILE A 103 5.20 -12.84 3.23
N SER A 104 4.38 -12.82 2.16
CA SER A 104 4.47 -11.80 1.12
C SER A 104 4.22 -10.40 1.66
N ALA A 105 3.24 -10.24 2.56
CA ALA A 105 2.92 -8.95 3.17
C ALA A 105 4.03 -8.47 4.11
N ALA A 106 4.63 -9.37 4.89
CA ALA A 106 5.73 -9.05 5.79
C ALA A 106 6.98 -8.58 5.02
N ILE A 107 7.33 -9.28 3.94
CA ILE A 107 8.48 -8.87 3.10
C ILE A 107 8.18 -7.55 2.40
N PHE A 108 6.96 -7.38 1.86
CA PHE A 108 6.52 -6.10 1.30
C PHE A 108 6.68 -4.95 2.30
N ALA A 109 6.20 -5.11 3.54
CA ALA A 109 6.34 -4.08 4.57
C ALA A 109 7.82 -3.85 4.97
N ALA A 110 8.61 -4.91 5.07
CA ALA A 110 10.01 -4.83 5.50
C ALA A 110 10.90 -4.07 4.51
N VAL A 111 10.71 -4.24 3.20
CA VAL A 111 11.55 -3.56 2.18
C VAL A 111 11.36 -2.04 2.15
N HIS A 112 10.30 -1.51 2.78
CA HIS A 112 10.08 -0.07 2.91
C HIS A 112 10.95 0.55 4.01
N LEU A 113 11.56 -0.26 4.89
CA LEU A 113 12.55 0.17 5.90
C LEU A 113 12.06 1.25 6.88
N VAL A 114 10.75 1.43 7.04
CA VAL A 114 10.15 2.37 8.00
C VAL A 114 9.35 1.58 9.04
N LEU A 115 9.96 1.37 10.21
CA LEU A 115 9.39 0.52 11.25
C LEU A 115 8.05 1.04 11.79
N LEU A 116 7.91 2.36 11.92
CA LEU A 116 6.67 2.97 12.43
C LEU A 116 5.47 2.77 11.50
N THR A 117 5.67 2.66 10.18
CA THR A 117 4.59 2.42 9.21
C THR A 117 4.45 0.93 8.83
N PHE A 118 5.27 0.06 9.44
CA PHE A 118 5.27 -1.37 9.15
C PHE A 118 3.88 -2.00 9.33
N VAL A 119 3.15 -1.65 10.40
CA VAL A 119 1.82 -2.21 10.68
C VAL A 119 0.84 -1.86 9.57
N TYR A 120 0.80 -0.60 9.14
CA TYR A 120 0.00 -0.17 8.00
C TYR A 120 0.37 -0.94 6.71
N LEU A 121 1.65 -0.97 6.35
CA LEU A 121 2.13 -1.63 5.13
C LEU A 121 1.89 -3.14 5.14
N PHE A 122 1.99 -3.77 6.30
CA PHE A 122 1.71 -5.19 6.47
C PHE A 122 0.22 -5.49 6.28
N MET A 123 -0.68 -4.70 6.90
CA MET A 123 -2.14 -4.86 6.73
C MET A 123 -2.58 -4.60 5.29
N LEU A 124 -2.08 -3.54 4.66
CA LEU A 124 -2.32 -3.25 3.25
C LEU A 124 -1.76 -4.39 2.38
N GLY A 125 -0.53 -4.84 2.68
CA GLY A 125 0.13 -5.93 1.97
C GLY A 125 -0.67 -7.23 2.02
N MET A 126 -1.31 -7.52 3.15
CA MET A 126 -2.21 -8.64 3.34
C MET A 126 -3.49 -8.49 2.51
N ALA A 127 -4.11 -7.30 2.54
CA ALA A 127 -5.29 -7.01 1.73
C ALA A 127 -5.01 -7.19 0.23
N LEU A 128 -3.87 -6.69 -0.27
CA LEU A 128 -3.43 -6.86 -1.65
C LEU A 128 -3.29 -8.34 -2.03
N ALA A 129 -2.65 -9.15 -1.17
CA ALA A 129 -2.50 -10.59 -1.40
C ALA A 129 -3.85 -11.32 -1.40
N LEU A 130 -4.77 -10.95 -0.51
CA LEU A 130 -6.11 -11.53 -0.43
C LEU A 130 -6.97 -11.14 -1.64
N LEU A 131 -6.89 -9.89 -2.11
CA LEU A 131 -7.58 -9.43 -3.32
C LEU A 131 -7.04 -10.16 -4.56
N LYS A 132 -5.72 -10.34 -4.67
CA LYS A 132 -5.11 -11.13 -5.75
C LYS A 132 -5.67 -12.55 -5.77
N LYS A 133 -5.80 -13.18 -4.59
CA LYS A 133 -6.36 -14.52 -4.46
C LYS A 133 -7.86 -14.56 -4.76
N PHE A 134 -8.64 -13.61 -4.27
CA PHE A 134 -10.08 -13.60 -4.43
C PHE A 134 -10.49 -13.36 -5.90
N HIS A 135 -9.90 -12.36 -6.54
CA HIS A 135 -10.22 -11.99 -7.92
C HIS A 135 -9.45 -12.83 -8.95
N GLN A 136 -8.40 -13.55 -8.54
CA GLN A 136 -7.48 -14.26 -9.43
C GLN A 136 -6.89 -13.34 -10.53
N ASN A 137 -6.86 -12.03 -10.28
CA ASN A 137 -6.50 -10.99 -11.23
C ASN A 137 -5.52 -10.02 -10.58
N LEU A 138 -4.48 -9.63 -11.32
CA LEU A 138 -3.47 -8.69 -10.84
C LEU A 138 -3.94 -7.23 -10.86
N TRP A 139 -4.97 -6.90 -11.64
CA TRP A 139 -5.55 -5.55 -11.61
C TRP A 139 -6.19 -5.19 -10.26
N ALA A 140 -6.75 -6.16 -9.55
CA ALA A 140 -7.38 -5.93 -8.24
C ALA A 140 -6.40 -5.33 -7.20
N PRO A 141 -5.25 -5.96 -6.90
CA PRO A 141 -4.27 -5.36 -6.01
C PRO A 141 -3.63 -4.08 -6.59
N VAL A 142 -3.37 -4.01 -7.91
CA VAL A 142 -2.83 -2.79 -8.53
C VAL A 142 -3.73 -1.59 -8.28
N LEU A 143 -5.05 -1.74 -8.45
CA LEU A 143 -6.00 -0.65 -8.21
C LEU A 143 -6.07 -0.24 -6.75
N LEU A 144 -6.12 -1.21 -5.82
CA LEU A 144 -6.07 -0.90 -4.38
C LEU A 144 -4.79 -0.13 -4.04
N HIS A 145 -3.64 -0.61 -4.50
CA HIS A 145 -2.35 0.00 -4.19
C HIS A 145 -2.23 1.41 -4.81
N ALA A 146 -2.64 1.57 -6.06
CA ALA A 146 -2.62 2.87 -6.72
C ALA A 146 -3.53 3.89 -6.04
N VAL A 147 -4.75 3.49 -5.67
CA VAL A 147 -5.67 4.36 -4.90
C VAL A 147 -5.09 4.70 -3.54
N ASN A 148 -4.48 3.73 -2.85
CA ASN A 148 -3.83 3.96 -1.57
C ASN A 148 -2.71 5.01 -1.68
N ASN A 149 -1.81 4.87 -2.64
CA ASN A 149 -0.72 5.85 -2.85
C ASN A 149 -1.25 7.21 -3.29
N ALA A 150 -2.29 7.26 -4.12
CA ALA A 150 -2.93 8.52 -4.49
C ALA A 150 -3.52 9.23 -3.27
N VAL A 151 -4.25 8.51 -2.40
CA VAL A 151 -4.82 9.08 -1.16
C VAL A 151 -3.71 9.61 -0.25
N VAL A 152 -2.67 8.82 -0.01
CA VAL A 152 -1.52 9.22 0.81
C VAL A 152 -0.86 10.47 0.22
N LEU A 153 -0.62 10.51 -1.09
CA LEU A 153 -0.02 11.67 -1.77
C LEU A 153 -0.91 12.92 -1.71
N LEU A 154 -2.23 12.77 -1.82
CA LEU A 154 -3.16 13.89 -1.68
C LEU A 154 -3.17 14.47 -0.26
N ILE A 155 -3.19 13.60 0.76
CA ILE A 155 -3.09 14.03 2.18
C ILE A 155 -1.80 14.83 2.37
N ILE A 156 -0.70 14.28 1.86
CA ILE A 156 0.63 14.89 1.86
C ILE A 156 0.63 16.28 1.22
N LEU A 157 0.14 16.41 -0.01
CA LEU A 157 0.15 17.67 -0.75
C LEU A 157 -0.74 18.72 -0.09
N SER A 158 -1.88 18.29 0.49
CA SER A 158 -2.78 19.19 1.24
C SER A 158 -2.16 19.71 2.54
N ALA A 159 -1.34 18.90 3.22
CA ALA A 159 -0.67 19.27 4.45
C ALA A 159 0.48 20.27 4.23
N THR A 160 1.04 20.33 3.02
CA THR A 160 2.13 21.26 2.67
C THR A 160 1.67 22.65 2.23
N GLN A 161 0.38 22.86 2.00
CA GLN A 161 -0.16 24.16 1.55
C GLN A 161 -0.78 25.02 2.67
N ASN A 162 -0.80 24.51 3.90
CA ASN A 162 -1.25 25.22 5.10
C ASN A 162 -0.06 25.60 5.97
#